data_AF-A0A3B8MM10-F1
#
_entry.id   AF-A0A3B8MM10-F1
#
_cell.length_a   1.000
_cell.length_b   1.000
_cell.length_c   1.000
_cell.angle_alpha   90.00
_cell.angle_beta   90.00
_cell.angle_gamma   90.00
#
_symmetry.space_group_name_H-M   'P 1'
#
loop_
_entity.id
_entity.type
_entity.pdbx_description
1 polymer ?
#
loop_
_entity_poly.entity_id
_entity_poly.type
_entity_poly.pdbx_seq_one_letter_code
_entity_poly.pdbx_strand_id
1 'polypeptide(L)'
;MSDVIAMTDEQKFFFDMKGWITLPAVLDDGEIEEMKAVVYGGAKRSYEAPLDRLLDHPAIVGILTEILAEERYVSETCYGFRCEASFTTVRPPGWATAERRDNGMPHVVRPPQRANAMRYQVAGGKIFSGLTRVVWELEEAKSGQGATSFLSGSHKAHFPYGGPDPLKPNIGESPWEDAMRDAMEDYSCPPGSVVIFTESLVHAANDWTNPDNARCAVFNCYNSLWSQWHRTNLDHEAIMQMPEKRRTLFRGTWQLGEGGNQVYAEENKAL
;
A
#
# COMPACT_ATOMS: atom_id res chain seq x y z
N MET A 1 13.45 -20.04 -6.99
CA MET A 1 12.93 -18.83 -6.32
C MET A 1 13.31 -17.68 -7.23
N SER A 2 12.36 -16.82 -7.62
CA SER A 2 12.71 -15.63 -8.39
C SER A 2 13.62 -14.74 -7.54
N ASP A 3 14.69 -14.23 -8.13
CA ASP A 3 15.59 -13.29 -7.46
C ASP A 3 14.81 -12.03 -7.07
N VAL A 4 15.05 -11.53 -5.85
CA VAL A 4 14.45 -10.27 -5.37
C VAL A 4 15.01 -9.13 -6.21
N ILE A 5 14.12 -8.29 -6.75
CA ILE A 5 14.52 -7.12 -7.54
C ILE A 5 14.76 -5.96 -6.57
N ALA A 6 16.00 -5.48 -6.48
CA ALA A 6 16.34 -4.34 -5.63
C ALA A 6 15.65 -3.05 -6.09
N MET A 7 15.31 -2.17 -5.13
CA MET A 7 14.85 -0.82 -5.45
C MET A 7 15.97 -0.04 -6.13
N THR A 8 15.71 0.53 -7.30
CA THR A 8 16.71 1.33 -8.01
C THR A 8 16.90 2.71 -7.39
N ASP A 9 18.03 3.35 -7.66
CA ASP A 9 18.27 4.73 -7.20
C ASP A 9 17.22 5.71 -7.76
N GLU A 10 16.77 5.50 -8.99
CA GLU A 10 15.70 6.29 -9.61
C GLU A 10 14.37 6.10 -8.86
N GLN A 11 13.98 4.86 -8.59
CA GLN A 11 12.77 4.56 -7.80
C GLN A 11 12.88 5.19 -6.41
N LYS A 12 14.04 5.09 -5.76
CA LYS A 12 14.30 5.67 -4.43
C LYS A 12 14.17 7.19 -4.45
N PHE A 13 14.74 7.84 -5.46
CA PHE A 13 14.63 9.28 -5.67
C PHE A 13 13.18 9.72 -5.87
N PHE A 14 12.43 9.08 -6.77
CA PHE A 14 11.04 9.46 -7.03
C PHE A 14 10.11 9.12 -5.86
N PHE A 15 10.33 8.02 -5.15
CA PHE A 15 9.58 7.71 -3.94
C PHE A 15 9.85 8.72 -2.83
N ASP A 16 11.11 9.14 -2.63
CA ASP A 16 11.43 10.21 -1.68
C ASP A 16 10.79 11.54 -2.08
N MET A 17 10.88 11.92 -3.35
CA MET A 17 10.36 13.20 -3.83
C MET A 17 8.83 13.26 -3.82
N LYS A 18 8.15 12.24 -4.35
CA LYS A 18 6.69 12.23 -4.51
C LYS A 18 5.94 11.54 -3.39
N GLY A 19 6.54 10.56 -2.72
CA GLY A 19 5.87 9.67 -1.77
C GLY A 19 5.17 8.47 -2.42
N TRP A 20 5.29 8.33 -3.75
CA TRP A 20 4.73 7.23 -4.52
C TRP A 20 5.52 6.95 -5.80
N ILE A 21 5.41 5.73 -6.32
CA ILE A 21 5.99 5.28 -7.59
C ILE A 21 5.07 4.26 -8.27
N THR A 22 5.27 4.07 -9.57
CA THR A 22 4.58 3.07 -10.40
C THR A 22 5.58 2.12 -11.04
N LEU A 23 5.25 0.84 -11.09
CA LEU A 23 5.99 -0.18 -11.83
C LEU A 23 5.02 -0.72 -12.90
N PRO A 24 5.25 -0.42 -14.19
CA PRO A 24 4.33 -0.79 -15.25
C PRO A 24 4.47 -2.28 -15.62
N ALA A 25 3.35 -2.92 -15.94
CA ALA A 25 3.28 -4.27 -16.55
C ALA A 25 4.17 -5.31 -15.85
N VAL A 26 4.02 -5.43 -14.53
CA VAL A 26 4.82 -6.37 -13.72
C VAL A 26 4.33 -7.80 -13.87
N LEU A 27 3.02 -7.99 -13.96
CA LEU A 27 2.38 -9.30 -14.14
C LEU A 27 2.24 -9.63 -15.63
N ASP A 28 2.32 -10.92 -15.96
CA ASP A 28 1.97 -11.39 -17.30
C ASP A 28 0.46 -11.55 -17.52
N ASP A 29 0.03 -11.70 -18.78
CA ASP A 29 -1.39 -11.81 -19.15
C ASP A 29 -2.10 -12.98 -18.45
N GLY A 30 -1.41 -14.09 -18.20
CA GLY A 30 -1.97 -15.25 -17.51
C GLY A 30 -2.21 -14.96 -16.03
N GLU A 31 -1.22 -14.37 -15.36
CA GLU A 31 -1.33 -13.93 -13.97
C GLU A 31 -2.46 -12.91 -13.79
N ILE A 32 -2.56 -11.95 -14.71
CA ILE A 32 -3.60 -10.91 -14.71
C ILE A 32 -4.99 -11.56 -14.76
N GLU A 33 -5.23 -12.44 -15.73
CA GLU A 33 -6.55 -13.06 -15.91
C GLU A 33 -6.92 -14.00 -14.76
N GLU A 34 -5.97 -14.76 -14.21
CA GLU A 34 -6.18 -15.59 -13.00
C GLU A 34 -6.63 -14.74 -11.80
N MET A 35 -5.98 -13.60 -11.59
CA MET A 35 -6.30 -12.71 -10.46
C MET A 35 -7.62 -11.99 -10.66
N LYS A 36 -7.90 -11.50 -11.88
CA LYS A 36 -9.18 -10.87 -12.25
C LYS A 36 -10.34 -11.82 -12.02
N ALA A 37 -10.22 -13.08 -12.42
CA ALA A 37 -11.27 -14.07 -12.24
C ALA A 37 -11.72 -14.18 -10.77
N VAL A 38 -10.77 -14.16 -9.84
CA VAL A 38 -11.06 -14.25 -8.39
C VAL A 38 -11.61 -12.92 -7.83
N VAL A 39 -11.07 -11.77 -8.25
CA VAL A 39 -11.59 -10.47 -7.80
C VAL A 39 -13.02 -10.22 -8.30
N TYR A 40 -13.29 -10.48 -9.59
CA TYR A 40 -14.64 -10.39 -10.15
C TYR A 40 -15.57 -11.48 -9.62
N GLY A 41 -15.02 -12.63 -9.21
CA GLY A 41 -15.73 -13.68 -8.48
C GLY A 41 -16.14 -13.29 -7.05
N GLY A 42 -15.73 -12.12 -6.56
CA GLY A 42 -16.16 -11.56 -5.28
C GLY A 42 -15.21 -11.79 -4.11
N ALA A 43 -13.96 -12.20 -4.37
CA ALA A 43 -12.92 -12.22 -3.34
C ALA A 43 -12.78 -10.83 -2.74
N LYS A 44 -12.74 -10.74 -1.40
CA LYS A 44 -12.72 -9.47 -0.67
C LYS A 44 -11.35 -9.14 -0.09
N ARG A 45 -10.48 -10.14 0.02
CA ARG A 45 -9.15 -10.03 0.62
C ARG A 45 -8.10 -10.50 -0.39
N SER A 46 -6.97 -9.79 -0.49
CA SER A 46 -5.83 -10.20 -1.33
C SER A 46 -5.10 -11.44 -0.84
N TYR A 47 -5.48 -11.97 0.32
CA TYR A 47 -4.88 -13.18 0.88
C TYR A 47 -5.47 -14.46 0.27
N GLU A 48 -6.58 -14.35 -0.48
CA GLU A 48 -7.26 -15.46 -1.11
C GLU A 48 -6.48 -15.91 -2.35
N ALA A 49 -6.19 -17.21 -2.50
CA ALA A 49 -5.48 -17.70 -3.67
C ALA A 49 -6.27 -17.40 -4.96
N PRO A 50 -5.61 -16.93 -6.04
CA PRO A 50 -4.16 -16.82 -6.20
C PRO A 50 -3.59 -15.41 -5.92
N LEU A 51 -4.37 -14.53 -5.28
CA LEU A 51 -3.97 -13.16 -4.94
C LEU A 51 -2.85 -13.13 -3.88
N ASP A 52 -2.72 -14.20 -3.09
CA ASP A 52 -1.67 -14.34 -2.08
C ASP A 52 -0.25 -14.27 -2.68
N ARG A 53 -0.09 -14.61 -3.96
CA ARG A 53 1.16 -14.44 -4.72
C ARG A 53 1.59 -12.97 -4.84
N LEU A 54 0.66 -12.03 -4.75
CA LEU A 54 0.92 -10.59 -4.83
C LEU A 54 1.52 -10.02 -3.54
N LEU A 55 1.38 -10.73 -2.42
CA LEU A 55 1.81 -10.25 -1.10
C LEU A 55 3.32 -10.09 -0.98
N ASP A 56 4.05 -10.89 -1.73
CA ASP A 56 5.51 -10.96 -1.72
C ASP A 56 6.09 -11.15 -3.11
N HIS A 57 5.43 -10.57 -4.12
CA HIS A 57 5.93 -10.59 -5.49
C HIS A 57 7.36 -10.00 -5.55
N PRO A 58 8.31 -10.62 -6.27
CA PRO A 58 9.71 -10.19 -6.30
C PRO A 58 9.94 -8.72 -6.63
N ALA A 59 9.09 -8.14 -7.48
CA ALA A 59 9.13 -6.73 -7.87
C ALA A 59 8.83 -5.75 -6.72
N ILE A 60 8.07 -6.16 -5.70
CA ILE A 60 7.74 -5.31 -4.55
C ILE A 60 8.63 -5.61 -3.35
N VAL A 61 9.16 -6.84 -3.22
CA VAL A 61 9.92 -7.26 -2.04
C VAL A 61 11.16 -6.40 -1.82
N GLY A 62 11.92 -6.09 -2.86
CA GLY A 62 13.11 -5.24 -2.71
C GLY A 62 12.77 -3.80 -2.33
N ILE A 63 11.68 -3.24 -2.86
CA ILE A 63 11.17 -1.90 -2.50
C ILE A 63 10.70 -1.87 -1.04
N LEU A 64 9.88 -2.84 -0.64
CA LEU A 64 9.40 -2.95 0.74
C LEU A 64 10.57 -3.17 1.72
N THR A 65 11.56 -3.97 1.34
CA THR A 65 12.78 -4.16 2.12
C THR A 65 13.57 -2.85 2.25
N GLU A 66 13.65 -2.07 1.19
CA GLU A 66 14.37 -0.79 1.22
C GLU A 66 13.69 0.26 2.10
N ILE A 67 12.36 0.31 2.15
CA ILE A 67 11.62 1.39 2.83
C ILE A 67 11.01 0.99 4.19
N LEU A 68 10.94 -0.30 4.51
CA LEU A 68 10.33 -0.79 5.77
C LEU A 68 11.29 -1.60 6.66
N ALA A 69 12.28 -2.26 6.07
CA ALA A 69 13.11 -3.20 6.80
C ALA A 69 14.44 -2.56 7.26
N GLU A 70 14.88 -3.00 8.43
CA GLU A 70 16.25 -2.81 8.87
C GLU A 70 17.10 -4.00 8.42
N GLU A 71 18.31 -3.70 7.92
CA GLU A 71 19.24 -4.68 7.31
C GLU A 71 19.46 -5.91 8.21
N ARG A 72 19.60 -5.70 9.52
CA ARG A 72 19.81 -6.77 10.51
C ARG A 72 18.64 -7.78 10.58
N TYR A 73 17.45 -7.42 10.14
CA TYR A 73 16.25 -8.26 10.17
C TYR A 73 15.84 -8.79 8.79
N VAL A 74 16.65 -8.52 7.76
CA VAL A 74 16.48 -9.15 6.44
C VAL A 74 17.01 -10.58 6.51
N SER A 75 16.20 -11.53 6.06
CA SER A 75 16.53 -12.96 6.08
C SER A 75 16.01 -13.66 4.83
N GLU A 76 16.66 -14.77 4.48
CA GLU A 76 16.17 -15.67 3.43
C GLU A 76 14.86 -16.35 3.84
N THR A 77 14.67 -16.60 5.14
CA THR A 77 13.55 -17.38 5.67
C THR A 77 12.38 -16.54 6.18
N CYS A 78 12.58 -15.24 6.42
CA CYS A 78 11.56 -14.34 6.98
C CYS A 78 11.61 -12.96 6.31
N TYR A 79 10.46 -12.30 6.12
CA TYR A 79 10.43 -10.92 5.62
C TYR A 79 10.75 -9.92 6.73
N GLY A 80 11.56 -8.90 6.44
CA GLY A 80 11.87 -7.80 7.36
C GLY A 80 10.73 -6.78 7.55
N PHE A 81 9.54 -7.08 7.07
CA PHE A 81 8.32 -6.27 7.12
C PHE A 81 7.10 -7.18 7.31
N ARG A 82 5.94 -6.57 7.54
CA ARG A 82 4.66 -7.24 7.77
C ARG A 82 3.58 -6.72 6.83
N CYS A 83 2.55 -7.52 6.58
CA CYS A 83 1.33 -7.11 5.89
C CYS A 83 0.17 -7.12 6.89
N GLU A 84 -0.45 -5.96 7.13
CA GLU A 84 -1.42 -5.78 8.21
C GLU A 84 -2.86 -5.62 7.73
N ALA A 85 -3.05 -5.17 6.50
CA ALA A 85 -4.38 -4.99 5.93
C ALA A 85 -4.38 -5.23 4.43
N SER A 86 -5.50 -5.72 3.95
CA SER A 86 -5.72 -6.00 2.54
C SER A 86 -7.20 -5.93 2.20
N PHE A 87 -7.48 -5.48 0.98
CA PHE A 87 -8.79 -5.59 0.37
C PHE A 87 -8.69 -5.54 -1.15
N THR A 88 -9.74 -6.00 -1.81
CA THR A 88 -9.93 -5.85 -3.26
C THR A 88 -10.98 -4.77 -3.52
N THR A 89 -10.95 -4.17 -4.71
CA THR A 89 -12.02 -3.27 -5.16
C THR A 89 -12.35 -3.51 -6.63
N VAL A 90 -13.64 -3.55 -6.92
CA VAL A 90 -14.17 -3.42 -8.29
C VAL A 90 -14.98 -2.14 -8.37
N ARG A 91 -14.64 -1.25 -9.30
CA ARG A 91 -15.41 -0.04 -9.59
C ARG A 91 -15.90 -0.09 -11.03
N PRO A 92 -17.19 -0.38 -11.29
CA PRO A 92 -17.71 -0.40 -12.65
C PRO A 92 -17.64 0.98 -13.33
N PRO A 93 -17.72 1.06 -14.66
CA PRO A 93 -17.89 2.34 -15.36
C PRO A 93 -19.02 3.19 -14.74
N GLY A 94 -18.70 4.44 -14.39
CA GLY A 94 -19.64 5.37 -13.74
C GLY A 94 -19.76 5.22 -12.23
N TRP A 95 -18.95 4.38 -11.59
CA TRP A 95 -18.92 4.26 -10.13
C TRP A 95 -18.55 5.58 -9.47
N ALA A 96 -19.30 5.97 -8.43
CA ALA A 96 -19.14 7.25 -7.77
C ALA A 96 -18.60 7.11 -6.33
N THR A 97 -17.71 8.01 -5.95
CA THR A 97 -17.17 8.12 -4.59
C THR A 97 -18.22 8.35 -3.52
N ALA A 98 -19.39 8.87 -3.91
CA ALA A 98 -20.57 8.98 -3.04
C ALA A 98 -21.05 7.63 -2.46
N GLU A 99 -20.65 6.51 -3.07
CA GLU A 99 -20.88 5.17 -2.54
C GLU A 99 -19.96 4.81 -1.36
N ARG A 100 -18.92 5.62 -1.09
CA ARG A 100 -18.00 5.45 0.04
C ARG A 100 -18.42 6.29 1.23
N ARG A 101 -18.05 5.83 2.44
CA ARG A 101 -18.24 6.59 3.68
C ARG A 101 -17.50 7.92 3.73
N ASP A 102 -16.36 8.01 3.05
CA ASP A 102 -15.50 9.21 3.01
C ASP A 102 -15.80 10.13 1.83
N ASN A 103 -16.75 9.78 0.96
CA ASN A 103 -17.07 10.54 -0.25
C ASN A 103 -15.85 10.88 -1.14
N GLY A 104 -14.77 10.07 -1.09
CA GLY A 104 -13.54 10.38 -1.83
C GLY A 104 -12.74 11.57 -1.28
N MET A 105 -12.98 11.99 -0.04
CA MET A 105 -12.23 13.06 0.61
C MET A 105 -10.72 12.74 0.64
N PRO A 106 -9.83 13.61 0.10
CA PRO A 106 -8.40 13.43 0.20
C PRO A 106 -7.95 13.41 1.66
N HIS A 107 -7.27 12.34 2.03
CA HIS A 107 -6.98 12.02 3.40
C HIS A 107 -5.57 11.48 3.57
N VAL A 108 -5.15 11.41 4.83
CA VAL A 108 -3.80 10.99 5.20
C VAL A 108 -3.78 10.43 6.61
N VAL A 109 -2.80 9.58 6.90
CA VAL A 109 -2.63 9.05 8.24
C VAL A 109 -1.98 10.09 9.17
N ARG A 110 -2.76 10.54 10.16
CA ARG A 110 -2.39 11.35 11.35
C ARG A 110 -1.64 12.69 11.12
N PRO A 111 -2.14 13.69 10.39
CA PRO A 111 -1.42 14.96 10.11
C PRO A 111 -1.10 15.80 11.37
N PRO A 112 -0.19 16.79 11.29
CA PRO A 112 0.76 17.05 10.19
C PRO A 112 1.92 16.04 10.21
N GLN A 113 2.68 15.89 9.12
CA GLN A 113 3.65 14.82 8.81
C GLN A 113 4.94 14.92 9.61
N ARG A 114 4.79 14.81 10.94
CA ARG A 114 5.86 14.81 11.93
C ARG A 114 6.35 13.40 12.21
N ALA A 115 7.63 13.26 12.52
CA ALA A 115 8.25 11.97 12.82
C ALA A 115 7.47 11.17 13.88
N ASN A 116 7.16 9.91 13.55
CA ASN A 116 6.69 8.88 14.47
C ASN A 116 7.04 7.51 13.89
N ALA A 117 6.83 6.44 14.65
CA ALA A 117 7.23 5.07 14.29
C ALA A 117 6.65 4.54 12.95
N MET A 118 5.64 5.21 12.40
CA MET A 118 4.87 4.76 11.25
C MET A 118 4.95 5.72 10.07
N ARG A 119 5.72 6.81 10.19
CA ARG A 119 5.74 7.88 9.22
C ARG A 119 6.94 7.86 8.31
N TYR A 120 6.73 8.51 7.17
CA TYR A 120 7.80 8.80 6.24
C TYR A 120 8.90 9.64 6.90
N GLN A 121 10.12 9.15 6.86
CA GLN A 121 11.32 9.91 7.19
C GLN A 121 12.53 9.31 6.46
N VAL A 122 13.54 10.15 6.24
CA VAL A 122 14.85 9.71 5.76
C VAL A 122 15.88 10.05 6.82
N ALA A 123 16.63 9.05 7.26
CA ALA A 123 17.71 9.22 8.21
C ALA A 123 18.87 8.29 7.83
N GLY A 124 20.10 8.82 7.82
CA GLY A 124 21.28 8.03 7.47
C GLY A 124 21.24 7.41 6.06
N GLY A 125 20.57 8.05 5.10
CA GLY A 125 20.42 7.54 3.73
C GLY A 125 19.40 6.41 3.56
N LYS A 126 18.66 6.05 4.61
CA LYS A 126 17.61 5.02 4.61
C LYS A 126 16.23 5.67 4.69
N ILE A 127 15.30 5.17 3.89
CA ILE A 127 13.88 5.54 3.96
C ILE A 127 13.22 4.67 5.03
N PHE A 128 12.40 5.29 5.87
CA PHE A 128 11.48 4.62 6.77
C PHE A 128 10.08 5.08 6.40
N SER A 129 9.23 4.17 5.95
CA SER A 129 7.89 4.51 5.44
C SER A 129 6.85 3.50 5.93
N GLY A 130 6.60 3.50 7.24
CA GLY A 130 5.51 2.70 7.81
C GLY A 130 4.16 2.99 7.12
N LEU A 131 3.24 2.02 7.20
CA LEU A 131 1.98 2.05 6.46
C LEU A 131 2.18 2.39 4.97
N THR A 132 2.94 1.56 4.26
CA THR A 132 3.06 1.67 2.81
C THR A 132 1.98 0.82 2.15
N ARG A 133 1.26 1.42 1.19
CA ARG A 133 0.31 0.72 0.33
C ARG A 133 0.98 0.23 -0.94
N VAL A 134 0.60 -0.97 -1.35
CA VAL A 134 0.87 -1.54 -2.66
C VAL A 134 -0.47 -1.84 -3.32
N VAL A 135 -0.70 -1.25 -4.49
CA VAL A 135 -1.94 -1.36 -5.26
C VAL A 135 -1.62 -2.00 -6.59
N TRP A 136 -2.11 -3.22 -6.80
CA TRP A 136 -2.03 -3.89 -8.09
C TRP A 136 -3.23 -3.48 -8.92
N GLU A 137 -2.99 -2.85 -10.08
CA GLU A 137 -4.02 -2.53 -11.07
C GLU A 137 -4.08 -3.70 -12.06
N LEU A 138 -5.18 -4.45 -12.01
CA LEU A 138 -5.40 -5.62 -12.87
C LEU A 138 -6.08 -5.25 -14.20
N GLU A 139 -6.52 -4.00 -14.34
CA GLU A 139 -7.06 -3.43 -15.56
C GLU A 139 -6.33 -2.15 -15.90
N GLU A 140 -6.50 -1.66 -17.13
CA GLU A 140 -5.92 -0.38 -17.54
C GLU A 140 -6.47 0.75 -16.66
N ALA A 141 -5.54 1.56 -16.14
CA ALA A 141 -5.85 2.81 -15.47
C ALA A 141 -5.33 3.97 -16.33
N LYS A 142 -6.19 4.97 -16.56
CA LYS A 142 -5.83 6.19 -17.29
C LYS A 142 -5.88 7.39 -16.33
N SER A 143 -4.87 8.24 -16.42
CA SER A 143 -4.82 9.52 -15.72
C SER A 143 -6.09 10.34 -16.01
N GLY A 144 -6.65 10.98 -14.98
CA GLY A 144 -7.91 11.70 -15.07
C GLY A 144 -9.18 10.83 -15.06
N GLN A 145 -9.07 9.49 -14.95
CA GLN A 145 -10.22 8.59 -15.04
C GLN A 145 -10.58 7.81 -13.77
N GLY A 146 -10.10 8.27 -12.61
CA GLY A 146 -10.64 7.77 -11.34
C GLY A 146 -9.79 6.76 -10.58
N ALA A 147 -8.54 6.55 -11.01
CA ALA A 147 -7.56 5.80 -10.23
C ALA A 147 -7.27 6.49 -8.88
N THR A 148 -6.37 5.94 -8.07
CA THR A 148 -5.95 6.66 -6.85
C THR A 148 -5.18 7.91 -7.25
N SER A 149 -5.48 9.06 -6.63
CA SER A 149 -4.71 10.29 -6.86
C SER A 149 -3.92 10.68 -5.61
N PHE A 150 -2.86 11.46 -5.80
CA PHE A 150 -1.90 11.81 -4.77
C PHE A 150 -1.54 13.29 -4.79
N LEU A 151 -1.51 13.94 -3.63
CA LEU A 151 -0.85 15.22 -3.51
C LEU A 151 0.65 14.98 -3.26
N SER A 152 1.44 14.87 -4.34
CA SER A 152 2.86 14.53 -4.26
C SER A 152 3.63 15.44 -3.32
N GLY A 153 4.57 14.87 -2.56
CA GLY A 153 5.39 15.62 -1.61
C GLY A 153 4.70 15.90 -0.26
N SER A 154 3.38 15.71 -0.15
CA SER A 154 2.64 15.97 1.09
C SER A 154 3.01 15.02 2.25
N HIS A 155 3.68 13.90 1.96
CA HIS A 155 4.28 13.02 2.98
C HIS A 155 5.38 13.67 3.81
N LYS A 156 5.88 14.84 3.37
CA LYS A 156 6.85 15.69 4.08
C LYS A 156 6.23 17.01 4.58
N ALA A 157 4.91 17.15 4.53
CA ALA A 157 4.21 18.37 4.96
C ALA A 157 4.21 18.53 6.49
N HIS A 158 5.17 19.29 7.03
CA HIS A 158 5.25 19.57 8.47
C HIS A 158 4.24 20.61 8.97
N PHE A 159 3.61 21.34 8.06
CA PHE A 159 2.61 22.38 8.33
C PHE A 159 1.19 21.85 8.07
N PRO A 160 0.17 22.33 8.81
CA PRO A 160 -1.21 21.88 8.62
C PRO A 160 -1.80 22.39 7.30
N TYR A 161 -2.89 21.77 6.86
CA TYR A 161 -3.58 22.08 5.61
C TYR A 161 -4.49 23.30 5.67
N GLY A 162 -4.30 24.21 6.63
CA GLY A 162 -5.08 25.46 6.73
C GLY A 162 -6.49 25.34 7.31
N GLY A 163 -6.97 24.12 7.59
CA GLY A 163 -8.25 23.89 8.27
C GLY A 163 -8.23 24.28 9.76
N PRO A 164 -9.40 24.36 10.42
CA PRO A 164 -9.53 24.78 11.82
C PRO A 164 -8.92 23.78 12.82
N ASP A 165 -8.93 22.49 12.48
CA ASP A 165 -8.27 21.44 13.25
C ASP A 165 -6.96 20.99 12.56
N PRO A 166 -5.79 21.32 13.11
CA PRO A 166 -4.50 20.94 12.52
C PRO A 166 -4.20 19.44 12.59
N LEU A 167 -4.98 18.65 13.34
CA LEU A 167 -4.83 17.20 13.49
C LEU A 167 -5.84 16.40 12.65
N LYS A 168 -6.74 17.08 11.94
CA LYS A 168 -7.78 16.44 11.14
C LYS A 168 -7.16 15.59 10.02
N PRO A 169 -7.48 14.29 9.91
CA PRO A 169 -6.81 13.36 8.98
C PRO A 169 -7.23 13.49 7.52
N ASN A 170 -7.67 14.68 7.10
CA ASN A 170 -8.05 15.01 5.73
C ASN A 170 -8.00 16.52 5.51
N ILE A 171 -8.14 16.91 4.25
CA ILE A 171 -8.10 18.32 3.85
C ILE A 171 -9.45 19.05 4.03
N GLY A 172 -10.50 18.36 4.49
CA GLY A 172 -11.85 18.93 4.57
C GLY A 172 -11.94 20.09 5.56
N GLU A 173 -12.73 21.11 5.21
CA GLU A 173 -12.81 22.42 5.91
C GLU A 173 -11.57 23.31 5.74
N SER A 174 -10.59 22.89 4.94
CA SER A 174 -9.52 23.78 4.53
C SER A 174 -10.03 24.84 3.55
N PRO A 175 -9.67 26.12 3.71
CA PRO A 175 -9.91 27.14 2.69
C PRO A 175 -9.08 26.92 1.41
N TRP A 176 -8.17 25.93 1.40
CA TRP A 176 -7.32 25.56 0.26
C TRP A 176 -7.74 24.22 -0.36
N GLU A 177 -8.87 23.64 0.04
CA GLU A 177 -9.29 22.30 -0.39
C GLU A 177 -9.29 22.18 -1.93
N ASP A 178 -9.94 23.10 -2.64
CA ASP A 178 -10.01 23.07 -4.11
C ASP A 178 -8.62 23.17 -4.75
N ALA A 179 -7.78 24.09 -4.27
CA ALA A 179 -6.41 24.25 -4.77
C ALA A 179 -5.54 23.00 -4.51
N MET A 180 -5.75 22.31 -3.40
CA MET A 180 -5.06 21.05 -3.11
C MET A 180 -5.56 19.91 -4.00
N ARG A 181 -6.86 19.85 -4.31
CA ARG A 181 -7.45 18.89 -5.25
C ARG A 181 -6.91 19.10 -6.66
N ASP A 182 -6.86 20.34 -7.13
CA ASP A 182 -6.32 20.71 -8.44
C ASP A 182 -4.82 20.36 -8.57
N ALA A 183 -4.10 20.32 -7.44
CA ALA A 183 -2.68 19.96 -7.39
C ALA A 183 -2.44 18.44 -7.23
N MET A 184 -3.48 17.62 -7.11
CA MET A 184 -3.30 16.17 -7.03
C MET A 184 -2.88 15.59 -8.38
N GLU A 185 -1.93 14.68 -8.36
CA GLU A 185 -1.45 13.93 -9.50
C GLU A 185 -2.17 12.58 -9.63
N ASP A 186 -2.49 12.22 -10.87
CA ASP A 186 -2.95 10.90 -11.27
C ASP A 186 -1.84 10.09 -11.95
N TYR A 187 -2.10 8.82 -12.21
CA TYR A 187 -1.24 7.95 -13.00
C TYR A 187 -2.01 7.24 -14.12
N SER A 188 -1.26 6.87 -15.17
CA SER A 188 -1.70 5.90 -16.17
C SER A 188 -0.82 4.66 -16.10
N CYS A 189 -1.40 3.47 -16.22
CA CYS A 189 -0.65 2.23 -16.29
C CYS A 189 -1.44 1.12 -17.01
N PRO A 190 -0.76 0.21 -17.73
CA PRO A 190 -1.40 -0.97 -18.30
C PRO A 190 -1.84 -1.97 -17.20
N PRO A 191 -2.68 -2.96 -17.54
CA PRO A 191 -2.98 -4.09 -16.67
C PRO A 191 -1.70 -4.76 -16.12
N GLY A 192 -1.77 -5.27 -14.89
CA GLY A 192 -0.65 -5.94 -14.22
C GLY A 192 0.39 -4.99 -13.64
N SER A 193 0.13 -3.69 -13.64
CA SER A 193 1.02 -2.69 -13.02
C SER A 193 0.80 -2.60 -11.52
N VAL A 194 1.79 -2.06 -10.81
CA VAL A 194 1.70 -1.83 -9.36
C VAL A 194 2.07 -0.40 -8.98
N VAL A 195 1.26 0.19 -8.10
CA VAL A 195 1.48 1.53 -7.52
C VAL A 195 1.84 1.37 -6.06
N ILE A 196 2.93 1.97 -5.62
CA ILE A 196 3.43 1.89 -4.24
C ILE A 196 3.47 3.30 -3.67
N PHE A 197 2.81 3.53 -2.52
CA PHE A 197 2.77 4.85 -1.90
C PHE A 197 2.76 4.79 -0.37
N THR A 198 3.28 5.82 0.28
CA THR A 198 3.21 5.95 1.74
C THR A 198 1.86 6.51 2.19
N GLU A 199 1.25 5.94 3.24
CA GLU A 199 0.03 6.50 3.86
C GLU A 199 0.28 7.84 4.60
N SER A 200 1.54 8.28 4.68
CA SER A 200 1.87 9.65 5.07
C SER A 200 1.51 10.68 4.00
N LEU A 201 1.22 10.24 2.78
CA LEU A 201 0.84 11.05 1.63
C LEU A 201 -0.67 11.32 1.62
N VAL A 202 -1.07 12.56 1.36
CA VAL A 202 -2.48 12.88 1.07
C VAL A 202 -2.88 12.20 -0.23
N HIS A 203 -3.90 11.38 -0.18
CA HIS A 203 -4.38 10.59 -1.30
C HIS A 203 -5.90 10.48 -1.31
N ALA A 204 -6.47 10.14 -2.45
CA ALA A 204 -7.91 10.03 -2.61
C ALA A 204 -8.34 8.87 -3.51
N ALA A 205 -9.55 8.36 -3.23
CA ALA A 205 -10.32 7.63 -4.21
C ALA A 205 -11.13 8.63 -5.05
N ASN A 206 -11.18 8.42 -6.36
CA ASN A 206 -11.89 9.27 -7.29
C ASN A 206 -13.02 8.52 -7.99
N ASP A 207 -13.96 9.26 -8.57
CA ASP A 207 -15.04 8.71 -9.40
C ASP A 207 -14.43 7.98 -10.59
N TRP A 208 -14.91 6.76 -10.87
CA TRP A 208 -14.40 5.97 -11.98
C TRP A 208 -15.12 6.34 -13.27
N THR A 209 -14.47 7.14 -14.11
CA THR A 209 -15.06 7.73 -15.32
C THR A 209 -14.62 7.04 -16.60
N ASN A 210 -13.75 6.03 -16.53
CA ASN A 210 -13.38 5.23 -17.68
C ASN A 210 -14.59 4.41 -18.19
N PRO A 211 -15.06 4.64 -19.44
CA PRO A 211 -16.20 3.90 -19.98
C PRO A 211 -15.83 2.50 -20.49
N ASP A 212 -14.56 2.23 -20.74
CA ASP A 212 -14.10 1.05 -21.48
C ASP A 212 -13.98 -0.19 -20.57
N ASN A 213 -13.62 0.00 -19.29
CA ASN A 213 -13.42 -1.08 -18.33
C ASN A 213 -13.77 -0.67 -16.91
N ALA A 214 -14.06 -1.65 -16.05
CA ALA A 214 -14.10 -1.44 -14.61
C ALA A 214 -12.68 -1.28 -14.06
N ARG A 215 -12.51 -0.58 -12.94
CA ARG A 215 -11.27 -0.68 -12.15
C ARG A 215 -11.30 -1.98 -11.37
N CYS A 216 -10.28 -2.82 -11.54
CA CYS A 216 -10.08 -4.03 -10.75
C CYS A 216 -8.73 -3.94 -10.06
N ALA A 217 -8.74 -3.78 -8.74
CA ALA A 217 -7.51 -3.49 -7.99
C ALA A 217 -7.40 -4.28 -6.69
N VAL A 218 -6.16 -4.61 -6.32
CA VAL A 218 -5.81 -5.35 -5.09
C VAL A 218 -4.91 -4.48 -4.23
N PHE A 219 -5.35 -4.17 -3.01
CA PHE A 219 -4.64 -3.30 -2.07
C PHE A 219 -4.02 -4.12 -0.95
N ASN A 220 -2.74 -3.88 -0.68
CA ASN A 220 -1.99 -4.45 0.44
C ASN A 220 -1.36 -3.31 1.26
N CYS A 221 -1.36 -3.41 2.58
CA CYS A 221 -0.71 -2.46 3.49
C CYS A 221 0.39 -3.14 4.26
N TYR A 222 1.57 -2.54 4.20
CA TYR A 222 2.76 -3.06 4.82
C TYR A 222 3.31 -2.11 5.87
N ASN A 223 3.99 -2.71 6.85
CA ASN A 223 4.63 -1.98 7.92
C ASN A 223 5.97 -2.60 8.30
N SER A 224 6.79 -1.84 9.01
CA SER A 224 8.00 -2.37 9.63
C SER A 224 7.64 -3.40 10.70
N LEU A 225 8.63 -4.16 11.17
CA LEU A 225 8.43 -5.09 12.28
C LEU A 225 8.08 -4.39 13.60
N TRP A 226 8.28 -3.08 13.68
CA TRP A 226 8.26 -2.33 14.94
C TRP A 226 6.88 -1.77 15.32
N SER A 227 5.93 -1.75 14.39
CA SER A 227 4.68 -1.05 14.62
C SER A 227 3.49 -1.78 14.00
N GLN A 228 2.30 -1.44 14.48
CA GLN A 228 1.03 -1.96 13.98
C GLN A 228 -0.03 -0.87 13.99
N TRP A 229 -0.82 -0.80 12.92
CA TRP A 229 -2.00 0.06 12.83
C TRP A 229 -3.29 -0.74 12.73
N HIS A 230 -3.25 -1.81 11.95
CA HIS A 230 -4.42 -2.62 11.64
C HIS A 230 -4.30 -3.99 12.29
N ARG A 231 -5.45 -4.54 12.67
CA ARG A 231 -5.56 -5.93 13.12
C ARG A 231 -5.57 -6.83 11.90
N THR A 232 -4.82 -7.92 11.93
CA THR A 232 -4.83 -8.88 10.82
C THR A 232 -6.16 -9.62 10.80
N ASN A 233 -6.96 -9.35 9.77
CA ASN A 233 -8.25 -10.00 9.54
C ASN A 233 -8.12 -11.23 8.62
N LEU A 234 -7.23 -12.15 9.01
CA LEU A 234 -6.96 -13.40 8.31
C LEU A 234 -6.81 -14.56 9.31
N ASP A 235 -7.46 -15.68 9.05
CA ASP A 235 -7.50 -16.83 9.94
C ASP A 235 -6.17 -17.61 9.93
N HIS A 236 -5.84 -18.22 11.07
CA HIS A 236 -4.60 -18.99 11.23
C HIS A 236 -4.45 -20.06 10.14
N GLU A 237 -5.51 -20.84 9.91
CA GLU A 237 -5.52 -21.91 8.92
C GLU A 237 -5.20 -21.40 7.51
N ALA A 238 -5.71 -20.22 7.13
CA ALA A 238 -5.44 -19.63 5.83
C ALA A 238 -3.96 -19.21 5.70
N ILE A 239 -3.36 -18.67 6.77
CA ILE A 239 -1.94 -18.34 6.80
C ILE A 239 -1.10 -19.61 6.67
N MET A 240 -1.49 -20.70 7.33
CA MET A 240 -0.75 -21.96 7.30
C MET A 240 -0.74 -22.63 5.92
N GLN A 241 -1.69 -22.31 5.03
CA GLN A 241 -1.66 -22.78 3.63
C GLN A 241 -0.61 -22.05 2.77
N MET A 242 -0.09 -20.90 3.21
CA MET A 242 0.92 -20.14 2.47
C MET A 242 2.32 -20.75 2.63
N PRO A 243 3.27 -20.46 1.72
CA PRO A 243 4.68 -20.80 1.91
C PRO A 243 5.24 -20.23 3.20
N GLU A 244 6.15 -20.95 3.87
CA GLU A 244 6.67 -20.61 5.21
C GLU A 244 7.13 -19.15 5.33
N LYS A 245 7.88 -18.65 4.34
CA LYS A 245 8.36 -17.27 4.30
C LYS A 245 7.20 -16.27 4.27
N ARG A 246 6.15 -16.53 3.49
CA ARG A 246 4.97 -15.65 3.37
C ARG A 246 4.16 -15.58 4.65
N ARG A 247 4.09 -16.68 5.42
CA ARG A 247 3.42 -16.70 6.73
C ARG A 247 3.98 -15.62 7.65
N THR A 248 5.29 -15.35 7.55
CA THR A 248 5.95 -14.34 8.38
C THR A 248 5.37 -12.93 8.16
N LEU A 249 4.71 -12.62 7.05
CA LEU A 249 4.04 -11.33 6.86
C LEU A 249 2.95 -11.05 7.92
N PHE A 250 2.40 -12.09 8.56
CA PHE A 250 1.24 -11.99 9.44
C PHE A 250 1.54 -12.15 10.94
N ARG A 251 2.83 -12.23 11.29
CA ARG A 251 3.28 -12.29 12.69
C ARG A 251 3.11 -10.94 13.39
N GLY A 252 3.23 -10.95 14.70
CA GLY A 252 3.13 -9.79 15.59
C GLY A 252 4.31 -8.84 15.41
N THR A 253 4.25 -7.68 16.06
CA THR A 253 5.39 -6.76 16.08
C THR A 253 6.57 -7.45 16.75
N TRP A 254 7.78 -7.13 16.35
CA TRP A 254 8.99 -7.63 17.00
C TRP A 254 8.91 -7.36 18.50
N GLN A 255 9.33 -8.35 19.30
CA GLN A 255 9.36 -8.25 20.75
C GLN A 255 10.62 -8.92 21.30
N LEU A 256 11.14 -8.41 22.42
CA LEU A 256 12.25 -9.05 23.11
C LEU A 256 11.78 -10.38 23.71
N GLY A 257 12.48 -11.48 23.41
CA GLY A 257 12.11 -12.83 23.87
C GLY A 257 12.55 -13.91 22.89
N GLU A 258 12.10 -15.14 23.12
CA GLU A 258 12.43 -16.28 22.27
C GLU A 258 11.92 -16.04 20.82
N GLY A 259 12.84 -16.10 19.86
CA GLY A 259 12.52 -15.97 18.44
C GLY A 259 12.06 -14.60 17.94
N GLY A 260 11.86 -13.60 18.81
CA GLY A 260 11.61 -12.20 18.45
C GLY A 260 10.42 -11.93 17.52
N ASN A 261 9.42 -12.81 17.50
CA ASN A 261 8.37 -12.85 16.46
C ASN A 261 8.96 -12.82 15.05
N GLN A 262 10.01 -13.60 14.76
CA GLN A 262 10.57 -13.73 13.41
C GLN A 262 9.77 -14.71 12.55
N VAL A 263 9.42 -15.87 13.12
CA VAL A 263 8.58 -16.89 12.48
C VAL A 263 7.12 -16.67 12.91
N TYR A 264 6.17 -17.01 12.02
CA TYR A 264 4.75 -16.96 12.34
C TYR A 264 4.32 -18.16 13.19
N ALA A 265 3.51 -17.88 14.21
CA ALA A 265 2.78 -18.87 15.01
C ALA A 265 1.41 -18.28 15.39
N GLU A 266 0.45 -19.11 15.80
CA GLU A 266 -0.90 -18.63 16.12
C GLU A 266 -0.88 -17.63 17.28
N GLU A 267 -0.11 -17.95 18.33
CA GLU A 267 0.08 -17.16 19.54
C GLU A 267 0.73 -15.80 19.30
N ASN A 268 1.45 -15.66 18.18
CA ASN A 268 2.11 -14.42 17.81
C ASN A 268 1.45 -13.73 16.63
N LYS A 269 0.28 -14.16 16.17
CA LYS A 269 -0.45 -13.50 15.09
C LYS A 269 -0.70 -12.03 15.45
N ALA A 270 -0.55 -11.12 14.47
CA ALA A 270 -0.89 -9.71 14.66
C ALA A 270 -2.37 -9.53 15.06
N LEU A 271 -2.59 -9.06 16.29
CA LEU A 271 -3.91 -8.93 16.94
C LEU A 271 -4.59 -7.59 16.70
#